data_AF-A0A1Y1WGC9-F1
#
_entry.id   AF-A0A1Y1WGC9-F1
#
_cell.length_a   1.000
_cell.length_b   1.000
_cell.length_c   1.000
_cell.angle_alpha   90.00
_cell.angle_beta   90.00
_cell.angle_gamma   90.00
#
_symmetry.space_group_name_H-M   'P 1'
#
loop_
_entity.id
_entity.type
_entity.pdbx_description
1 polymer ?
#
loop_
_entity_poly.entity_id
_entity_poly.type
_entity_poly.pdbx_seq_one_letter_code
_entity_poly.pdbx_strand_id
1 'polypeptide(L)'
;MDIPDISFEVIYNGFLDLFFIDNNFYYPKQYKYTTCPDADARAIQATYFAYLWAKEDGINLPYSIILRATRLGDYLRYSHYDKYFKKIGDCFNYKLCTPGSGIMGDWTWRRGSSYIHSGYQNPLVAWIFSTQSAFKLKSSTGNKDWSVSLDRQLEFMRWLQTPEGCIAGGATNSWEGQYNTPPQNITNFYGMYYDWQPVYHNPSSNNWIGMQARSIERVCSLYYLSGNQKAELICQTWVEWIKKNIQIHDYEIIHATKLTWEGNPDDWDSSSFYKSGINTSLHGTVFEMGFDLGSMASIVKSLLWVSMKDNDQEGLDLAIQIMDIIENYKDDLGYAVEEFHDNYSKFANPVYFPNDWKGRNPQGAYLKRGACFLDIRPKYKEDPDWYQVEYYLNGYENPPVFTYHRFWVQAEIMIANGLLSIYKVKSSNHNDHSNNNNNNNNNNSGSGITRTNCSEAIIQEGYECCPIGCKIYYTDSSGDWGIYNNDWCGCGSYVEPYCNQEAILYGYPCCSECSTVYYQDKNGEWGIENGDWCGMPYKCKNK
;
A
#
# COMPACT_ATOMS: atom_id res chain seq x y z
N MET A 1 -2.73 10.38 -22.29
CA MET A 1 -2.61 8.91 -22.44
C MET A 1 -3.83 8.48 -23.23
N ASP A 2 -3.66 8.38 -24.54
CA ASP A 2 -4.68 7.75 -25.37
C ASP A 2 -4.56 6.24 -25.19
N ILE A 3 -5.60 5.64 -24.62
CA ILE A 3 -5.75 4.18 -24.68
C ILE A 3 -6.06 3.89 -26.16
N PRO A 4 -5.24 3.09 -26.88
CA PRO A 4 -5.55 2.71 -28.25
C PRO A 4 -6.93 2.05 -28.31
N ASP A 5 -7.72 2.33 -29.35
CA ASP A 5 -9.03 1.70 -29.59
C ASP A 5 -8.80 0.19 -29.79
N ILE A 6 -8.84 -0.59 -28.69
CA ILE A 6 -8.80 -2.05 -28.76
C ILE A 6 -10.19 -2.48 -29.21
N SER A 7 -10.41 -2.50 -30.52
CA SER A 7 -11.63 -3.03 -31.11
C SER A 7 -11.65 -4.54 -30.89
N PHE A 8 -12.44 -4.99 -29.91
CA PHE A 8 -12.75 -6.40 -29.72
C PHE A 8 -13.89 -6.78 -30.67
N GLU A 9 -13.85 -7.98 -31.29
CA GLU A 9 -15.05 -8.56 -31.91
C GLU A 9 -16.01 -9.04 -30.81
N VAL A 10 -16.67 -8.08 -30.17
CA VAL A 10 -17.78 -8.31 -29.27
C VAL A 10 -18.97 -7.51 -29.81
N ILE A 11 -20.12 -8.16 -29.83
CA ILE A 11 -21.40 -7.61 -30.27
C ILE A 11 -21.64 -6.28 -29.54
N TYR A 12 -21.79 -5.18 -30.29
CA TYR A 12 -22.25 -3.81 -29.95
C TYR A 12 -21.69 -3.06 -28.69
N ASN A 13 -21.40 -3.71 -27.55
CA ASN A 13 -21.16 -3.09 -26.24
C ASN A 13 -19.83 -3.50 -25.54
N GLY A 14 -18.96 -4.28 -26.20
CA GLY A 14 -17.74 -4.80 -25.56
C GLY A 14 -18.07 -5.72 -24.38
N PHE A 15 -17.34 -5.60 -23.27
CA PHE A 15 -17.58 -6.39 -22.04
C PHE A 15 -18.48 -5.69 -21.03
N LEU A 16 -19.05 -4.53 -21.35
CA LEU A 16 -19.73 -3.68 -20.36
C LEU A 16 -20.98 -4.34 -19.78
N ASP A 17 -21.76 -4.99 -20.64
CA ASP A 17 -23.04 -5.65 -20.32
C ASP A 17 -22.87 -6.99 -19.58
N LEU A 18 -21.65 -7.50 -19.42
CA LEU A 18 -21.36 -8.59 -18.48
C LEU A 18 -21.37 -8.13 -17.01
N PHE A 19 -21.10 -6.84 -16.76
CA PHE A 19 -20.86 -6.33 -15.41
C PHE A 19 -21.87 -5.29 -14.95
N PHE A 20 -22.51 -4.59 -15.89
CA PHE A 20 -23.50 -3.56 -15.61
C PHE A 20 -24.66 -3.72 -16.57
N ILE A 21 -25.89 -3.70 -16.04
CA ILE A 21 -27.10 -3.62 -16.84
C ILE A 21 -27.57 -2.17 -16.78
N ASP A 22 -27.69 -1.53 -17.93
CA ASP A 22 -28.33 -0.23 -18.09
C ASP A 22 -29.65 -0.40 -18.87
N ASN A 23 -30.64 0.46 -18.60
CA ASN A 23 -31.92 0.49 -19.30
C ASN A 23 -31.79 0.97 -20.75
N ASN A 24 -30.63 1.49 -21.12
CA ASN A 24 -30.31 1.95 -22.46
C ASN A 24 -29.91 0.76 -23.36
N PHE A 25 -30.39 0.76 -24.61
CA PHE A 25 -29.95 -0.20 -25.63
C PHE A 25 -28.49 -0.01 -26.08
N TYR A 26 -27.86 1.11 -25.70
CA TYR A 26 -26.51 1.49 -26.13
C TYR A 26 -25.61 1.77 -24.91
N TYR A 27 -24.45 1.12 -24.87
CA TYR A 27 -23.43 1.34 -23.85
C TYR A 27 -22.35 2.29 -24.40
N PRO A 28 -22.08 3.43 -23.74
CA PRO A 28 -21.06 4.34 -24.24
C PRO A 28 -19.65 3.75 -24.06
N LYS A 29 -18.78 3.95 -25.06
CA LYS A 29 -17.35 3.69 -24.95
C LYS A 29 -16.81 4.42 -23.71
N GLN A 30 -16.08 3.71 -22.87
CA GLN A 30 -15.66 4.22 -21.57
C GLN A 30 -14.35 3.59 -21.10
N TYR A 31 -13.66 4.29 -20.22
CA TYR A 31 -12.53 3.77 -19.46
C TYR A 31 -12.89 3.71 -17.97
N LYS A 32 -12.30 2.76 -17.26
CA LYS A 32 -12.40 2.64 -15.80
C LYS A 32 -11.11 2.07 -15.25
N TYR A 33 -10.69 2.59 -14.10
CA TYR A 33 -9.51 2.13 -13.37
C TYR A 33 -9.94 1.74 -11.96
N THR A 34 -9.21 0.78 -11.38
CA THR A 34 -9.37 0.37 -9.98
C THR A 34 -8.01 0.53 -9.30
N THR A 35 -7.97 1.34 -8.24
CA THR A 35 -6.79 1.49 -7.38
C THR A 35 -6.71 0.31 -6.40
N CYS A 36 -5.50 -0.01 -5.97
CA CYS A 36 -5.20 -0.97 -4.92
C CYS A 36 -4.57 -0.18 -3.75
N PRO A 37 -5.37 0.27 -2.75
CA PRO A 37 -4.90 1.24 -1.77
C PRO A 37 -3.67 0.83 -0.96
N ASP A 38 -3.49 -0.47 -0.70
CA ASP A 38 -2.33 -0.95 0.04
C ASP A 38 -1.03 -0.87 -0.79
N ALA A 39 -1.12 -1.00 -2.11
CA ALA A 39 0.01 -0.83 -3.03
C ALA A 39 0.42 0.65 -3.12
N ASP A 40 -0.55 1.55 -3.28
CA ASP A 40 -0.32 3.00 -3.31
C ASP A 40 0.30 3.47 -1.99
N ALA A 41 -0.22 2.99 -0.85
CA ALA A 41 0.36 3.25 0.47
C ALA A 41 1.78 2.68 0.59
N ARG A 42 2.04 1.46 0.11
CA ARG A 42 3.38 0.85 0.18
C ARG A 42 4.42 1.63 -0.64
N ALA A 43 4.04 2.20 -1.78
CA ALA A 43 4.93 3.07 -2.56
C ALA A 43 5.31 4.34 -1.77
N ILE A 44 4.38 4.91 -1.00
CA ILE A 44 4.62 6.07 -0.14
C ILE A 44 5.53 5.68 1.04
N GLN A 45 5.26 4.54 1.69
CA GLN A 45 6.13 3.99 2.75
C GLN A 45 7.57 3.81 2.25
N ALA A 46 7.76 3.19 1.08
CA ALA A 46 9.09 3.02 0.49
C ALA A 46 9.76 4.38 0.18
N THR A 47 9.01 5.35 -0.32
CA THR A 47 9.52 6.71 -0.56
C THR A 47 9.97 7.39 0.74
N TYR A 48 9.28 7.15 1.85
CA TYR A 48 9.66 7.70 3.14
C TYR A 48 10.96 7.11 3.67
N PHE A 49 11.16 5.80 3.57
CA PHE A 49 12.46 5.20 3.92
C PHE A 49 13.59 5.69 3.01
N ALA A 50 13.34 5.84 1.70
CA ALA A 50 14.31 6.45 0.79
C ALA A 50 14.66 7.89 1.19
N TYR A 51 13.67 8.67 1.66
CA TYR A 51 13.90 10.00 2.22
C TYR A 51 14.76 9.97 3.48
N LEU A 52 14.46 9.07 4.43
CA LEU A 52 15.24 8.93 5.66
C LEU A 52 16.70 8.59 5.37
N TRP A 53 16.96 7.57 4.57
CA TRP A 53 18.32 7.13 4.26
C TRP A 53 19.08 8.13 3.40
N ALA A 54 18.43 8.79 2.44
CA ALA A 54 19.07 9.88 1.70
C ALA A 54 19.50 11.00 2.65
N LYS A 55 18.66 11.38 3.62
CA LYS A 55 18.98 12.41 4.62
C LYS A 55 20.14 11.98 5.53
N GLU A 56 20.17 10.72 5.97
CA GLU A 56 21.27 10.15 6.77
C GLU A 56 22.61 10.20 6.03
N ASP A 57 22.60 9.93 4.72
CA ASP A 57 23.78 10.00 3.86
C ASP A 57 24.14 11.44 3.40
N GLY A 58 23.38 12.45 3.82
CA GLY A 58 23.57 13.84 3.38
C GLY A 58 23.22 14.09 1.91
N ILE A 59 22.42 13.20 1.31
CA ILE A 59 21.94 13.26 -0.07
C ILE A 59 20.52 13.88 -0.08
N ASN A 60 20.27 14.79 -1.02
CA ASN A 60 18.92 15.31 -1.23
C ASN A 60 18.13 14.39 -2.15
N LEU A 61 17.01 13.84 -1.67
CA LEU A 61 16.11 13.07 -2.52
C LEU A 61 15.46 14.03 -3.54
N PRO A 62 15.42 13.70 -4.85
CA PRO A 62 14.80 14.56 -5.84
C PRO A 62 13.37 14.95 -5.44
N TYR A 63 13.09 16.26 -5.39
CA TYR A 63 11.78 16.77 -4.98
C TYR A 63 10.62 16.18 -5.79
N SER A 64 10.85 15.88 -7.08
CA SER A 64 9.86 15.24 -7.94
C SER A 64 9.37 13.88 -7.41
N ILE A 65 10.20 13.14 -6.67
CA ILE A 65 9.81 11.87 -6.02
C ILE A 65 8.88 12.13 -4.85
N ILE A 66 9.26 13.04 -3.94
CA ILE A 66 8.43 13.46 -2.80
C ILE A 66 7.09 14.04 -3.28
N LEU A 67 7.11 14.86 -4.33
CA LEU A 67 5.90 15.43 -4.92
C LEU A 67 4.97 14.35 -5.50
N ARG A 68 5.51 13.29 -6.12
CA ARG A 68 4.69 12.16 -6.61
C ARG A 68 4.07 11.38 -5.46
N ALA A 69 4.83 11.11 -4.39
CA ALA A 69 4.32 10.40 -3.22
C ALA A 69 3.24 11.20 -2.46
N THR A 70 3.45 12.50 -2.24
CA THR A 70 2.45 13.37 -1.59
C THR A 70 1.19 13.51 -2.45
N ARG A 71 1.32 13.68 -3.77
CA ARG A 71 0.15 13.67 -4.68
C ARG A 71 -0.60 12.33 -4.61
N LEU A 72 0.12 11.21 -4.63
CA LEU A 72 -0.51 9.89 -4.50
C LEU A 72 -1.28 9.77 -3.19
N GLY A 73 -0.68 10.18 -2.07
CA GLY A 73 -1.33 10.20 -0.75
C GLY A 73 -2.57 11.10 -0.67
N ASP A 74 -2.57 12.22 -1.39
CA ASP A 74 -3.70 13.13 -1.45
C ASP A 74 -4.91 12.49 -2.16
N TYR A 75 -4.68 11.81 -3.29
CA TYR A 75 -5.71 11.07 -4.03
C TYR A 75 -6.12 9.76 -3.34
N LEU A 76 -5.19 9.11 -2.62
CA LEU A 76 -5.45 7.87 -1.91
C LEU A 76 -6.55 8.02 -0.86
N ARG A 77 -6.81 9.23 -0.36
CA ARG A 77 -7.95 9.53 0.53
C ARG A 77 -9.32 9.12 -0.04
N TYR A 78 -9.47 8.92 -1.35
CA TYR A 78 -10.69 8.32 -1.91
C TYR A 78 -11.01 6.93 -1.33
N SER A 79 -10.01 6.19 -0.84
CA SER A 79 -10.21 4.90 -0.16
C SER A 79 -10.79 5.04 1.24
N HIS A 80 -10.83 6.24 1.82
CA HIS A 80 -11.44 6.48 3.15
C HIS A 80 -12.97 6.57 3.12
N TYR A 81 -13.58 6.56 1.92
CA TYR A 81 -15.01 6.75 1.75
C TYR A 81 -15.72 5.45 1.39
N ASP A 82 -16.97 5.35 1.85
CA ASP A 82 -17.93 4.35 1.40
C ASP A 82 -18.03 4.33 -0.14
N LYS A 83 -18.32 3.15 -0.72
CA LYS A 83 -18.40 2.93 -2.16
C LYS A 83 -19.25 3.96 -2.90
N TYR A 84 -20.36 4.39 -2.30
CA TYR A 84 -21.27 5.38 -2.87
C TYR A 84 -21.44 6.61 -1.97
N PHE A 85 -20.42 6.90 -1.15
CA PHE A 85 -20.40 8.03 -0.22
C PHE A 85 -21.60 8.04 0.73
N LYS A 86 -22.11 6.85 1.09
CA LYS A 86 -23.18 6.72 2.08
C LYS A 86 -22.62 6.95 3.48
N LYS A 87 -23.46 7.48 4.37
CA LYS A 87 -23.10 7.68 5.78
C LYS A 87 -22.70 6.33 6.40
N ILE A 88 -21.66 6.34 7.22
CA ILE A 88 -21.22 5.17 7.98
C ILE A 88 -22.25 4.87 9.09
N GLY A 89 -22.60 3.60 9.31
CA GLY A 89 -23.35 3.12 10.48
C GLY A 89 -24.86 3.30 10.50
N ASP A 90 -25.40 4.28 9.76
CA ASP A 90 -26.84 4.59 9.74
C ASP A 90 -27.48 4.36 8.35
N CYS A 91 -26.84 3.54 7.51
CA CYS A 91 -27.33 3.25 6.18
C CYS A 91 -27.85 1.82 6.06
N PHE A 92 -29.13 1.63 6.39
CA PHE A 92 -29.88 0.40 6.12
C PHE A 92 -30.92 0.67 5.05
N ASN A 93 -31.13 -0.32 4.16
CA ASN A 93 -32.04 -0.23 3.02
C ASN A 93 -31.58 0.83 2.01
N TYR A 94 -31.16 0.37 0.83
CA TYR A 94 -30.65 1.25 -0.23
C TYR A 94 -31.56 2.42 -0.59
N LYS A 95 -32.89 2.29 -0.38
CA LYS A 95 -33.88 3.34 -0.64
C LYS A 95 -33.89 4.47 0.38
N LEU A 96 -33.44 4.20 1.60
CA LEU A 96 -33.43 5.16 2.71
C LEU A 96 -32.09 5.85 2.87
N CYS A 97 -31.04 5.31 2.24
CA CYS A 97 -29.73 5.94 2.28
C CYS A 97 -29.47 6.84 1.08
N THR A 98 -29.51 8.14 1.30
CA THR A 98 -29.12 9.13 0.30
C THR A 98 -27.61 8.99 -0.01
N PRO A 99 -27.22 8.76 -1.28
CA PRO A 99 -25.82 8.78 -1.68
C PRO A 99 -25.27 10.22 -1.67
N GLY A 100 -23.95 10.37 -1.67
CA GLY A 100 -23.32 11.68 -1.86
C GLY A 100 -23.65 12.30 -3.23
N SER A 101 -23.62 13.64 -3.32
CA SER A 101 -23.84 14.40 -4.55
C SER A 101 -22.51 14.83 -5.20
N GLY A 102 -22.51 15.07 -6.52
CA GLY A 102 -21.33 15.51 -7.28
C GLY A 102 -21.68 16.40 -8.48
N ILE A 103 -20.68 17.11 -9.01
CA ILE A 103 -20.82 18.04 -10.15
C ILE A 103 -20.74 17.25 -11.47
N MET A 104 -21.71 17.45 -12.37
CA MET A 104 -21.76 16.79 -13.69
C MET A 104 -21.07 17.62 -14.78
N GLY A 105 -20.20 16.98 -15.57
CA GLY A 105 -19.81 17.37 -16.93
C GLY A 105 -20.41 16.36 -17.94
N ASP A 106 -19.77 16.11 -19.09
CA ASP A 106 -20.31 15.15 -20.09
C ASP A 106 -20.68 13.80 -19.48
N TRP A 107 -19.79 13.13 -18.73
CA TRP A 107 -20.10 12.31 -17.53
C TRP A 107 -18.81 11.65 -17.00
N THR A 108 -18.62 11.60 -15.67
CA THR A 108 -17.56 10.81 -15.00
C THR A 108 -18.09 10.32 -13.64
N TRP A 109 -17.47 9.29 -13.06
CA TRP A 109 -17.81 8.80 -11.73
C TRP A 109 -16.57 8.40 -10.92
N ARG A 110 -16.69 8.46 -9.59
CA ARG A 110 -15.72 7.96 -8.61
C ARG A 110 -16.46 7.20 -7.53
N ARG A 111 -15.81 6.19 -6.96
CA ARG A 111 -16.35 5.37 -5.86
C ARG A 111 -15.21 5.01 -4.92
N GLY A 112 -15.50 4.99 -3.62
CA GLY A 112 -14.61 4.39 -2.63
C GLY A 112 -14.86 2.89 -2.50
N SER A 113 -14.76 2.36 -1.29
CA SER A 113 -15.13 0.98 -0.94
C SER A 113 -15.87 0.97 0.38
N SER A 114 -16.93 0.17 0.48
CA SER A 114 -17.64 -0.06 1.74
C SER A 114 -17.01 -1.17 2.58
N TYR A 115 -16.07 -1.93 2.00
CA TYR A 115 -15.36 -3.02 2.67
C TYR A 115 -13.97 -2.57 3.05
N ILE A 116 -13.56 -2.88 4.28
CA ILE A 116 -12.22 -2.62 4.80
C ILE A 116 -11.64 -3.91 5.37
N HIS A 117 -10.35 -4.14 5.11
CA HIS A 117 -9.62 -5.31 5.56
C HIS A 117 -8.37 -4.88 6.33
N SER A 118 -8.07 -5.53 7.45
CA SER A 118 -6.86 -5.31 8.26
C SER A 118 -5.57 -5.35 7.44
N GLY A 119 -5.44 -6.33 6.53
CA GLY A 119 -4.33 -6.48 5.57
C GLY A 119 -3.98 -5.26 4.73
N TYR A 120 -4.92 -4.32 4.55
CA TYR A 120 -4.74 -3.12 3.70
C TYR A 120 -4.30 -1.89 4.48
N GLN A 121 -4.39 -1.91 5.81
CA GLN A 121 -4.06 -0.74 6.63
C GLN A 121 -2.56 -0.43 6.56
N ASN A 122 -2.23 0.86 6.61
CA ASN A 122 -0.86 1.36 6.68
C ASN A 122 -0.78 2.58 7.63
N PRO A 123 -0.75 2.34 8.95
CA PRO A 123 -0.63 3.42 9.93
C PRO A 123 0.65 4.24 9.80
N LEU A 124 1.74 3.64 9.31
CA LEU A 124 2.98 4.38 9.04
C LEU A 124 2.75 5.49 8.01
N VAL A 125 2.07 5.20 6.90
CA VAL A 125 1.74 6.23 5.88
C VAL A 125 0.83 7.31 6.43
N ALA A 126 -0.15 6.92 7.25
CA ALA A 126 -1.03 7.89 7.91
C ALA A 126 -0.24 8.82 8.86
N TRP A 127 0.73 8.28 9.59
CA TRP A 127 1.64 9.06 10.43
C TRP A 127 2.59 9.95 9.61
N ILE A 128 3.13 9.46 8.49
CA ILE A 128 3.97 10.24 7.59
C ILE A 128 3.24 11.51 7.16
N PHE A 129 2.01 11.39 6.65
CA PHE A 129 1.24 12.55 6.22
C PHE A 129 0.68 13.39 7.35
N SER A 130 0.49 12.86 8.56
CA SER A 130 -0.01 13.67 9.68
C SER A 130 1.08 14.44 10.41
N THR A 131 2.34 14.00 10.34
CA THR A 131 3.42 14.53 11.19
C THR A 131 4.68 14.95 10.45
N GLN A 132 4.98 14.39 9.28
CA GLN A 132 6.26 14.62 8.60
C GLN A 132 6.15 15.80 7.64
N SER A 133 6.76 16.92 8.03
CA SER A 133 6.77 18.19 7.30
C SER A 133 7.16 18.00 5.84
N ALA A 134 8.24 17.26 5.54
CA ALA A 134 8.73 16.93 4.20
C ALA A 134 7.64 16.32 3.28
N PHE A 135 6.64 15.64 3.84
CA PHE A 135 5.54 14.99 3.14
C PHE A 135 4.21 15.76 3.27
N LYS A 136 4.24 17.07 3.59
CA LYS A 136 3.04 17.91 3.65
C LYS A 136 2.19 17.77 2.37
N LEU A 137 0.89 17.56 2.54
CA LEU A 137 -0.05 17.46 1.43
C LEU A 137 -0.49 18.86 1.00
N LYS A 138 -0.76 19.02 -0.31
CA LYS A 138 -1.18 20.32 -0.85
C LYS A 138 -2.65 20.62 -0.63
N SER A 139 -3.51 19.60 -0.55
CA SER A 139 -4.93 19.84 -0.26
C SER A 139 -5.12 20.37 1.15
N SER A 140 -6.12 21.26 1.30
CA SER A 140 -6.39 21.96 2.56
C SER A 140 -6.76 21.06 3.73
N THR A 141 -7.30 19.85 3.47
CA THR A 141 -7.68 18.89 4.51
C THR A 141 -6.80 17.65 4.55
N GLY A 142 -5.87 17.48 3.61
CA GLY A 142 -5.14 16.23 3.41
C GLY A 142 -4.45 15.73 4.67
N ASN A 143 -3.59 16.55 5.28
CA ASN A 143 -2.87 16.17 6.50
C ASN A 143 -3.82 15.86 7.68
N LYS A 144 -4.90 16.64 7.84
CA LYS A 144 -5.90 16.42 8.89
C LYS A 144 -6.64 15.09 8.68
N ASP A 145 -7.04 14.78 7.45
CA ASP A 145 -7.75 13.54 7.14
C ASP A 145 -6.86 12.32 7.37
N TRP A 146 -5.56 12.41 7.07
CA TRP A 146 -4.59 11.37 7.40
C TRP A 146 -4.31 11.25 8.89
N SER A 147 -4.35 12.35 9.65
CA SER A 147 -4.29 12.29 11.12
C SER A 147 -5.47 11.52 11.70
N VAL A 148 -6.69 11.77 11.21
CA VAL A 148 -7.88 11.00 11.62
C VAL A 148 -7.76 9.54 11.18
N SER A 149 -7.23 9.30 9.98
CA SER A 149 -6.98 7.95 9.46
C SER A 149 -6.00 7.17 10.34
N LEU A 150 -4.92 7.80 10.83
CA LEU A 150 -3.95 7.16 11.73
C LEU A 150 -4.63 6.60 12.99
N ASP A 151 -5.38 7.45 13.70
CA ASP A 151 -6.09 7.02 14.91
C ASP A 151 -7.08 5.91 14.59
N ARG A 152 -7.88 6.07 13.53
CA ARG A 152 -8.91 5.10 13.17
C ARG A 152 -8.33 3.76 12.73
N GLN A 153 -7.19 3.74 12.05
CA GLN A 153 -6.52 2.51 11.65
C GLN A 153 -5.98 1.75 12.87
N LEU A 154 -5.37 2.43 13.83
CA LEU A 154 -4.87 1.78 15.06
C LEU A 154 -6.03 1.23 15.91
N GLU A 155 -7.11 1.99 16.05
CA GLU A 155 -8.35 1.52 16.69
C GLU A 155 -8.90 0.27 16.00
N PHE A 156 -8.94 0.27 14.67
CA PHE A 156 -9.44 -0.85 13.87
C PHE A 156 -8.58 -2.11 14.04
N MET A 157 -7.26 -1.97 14.01
CA MET A 157 -6.34 -3.09 14.24
C MET A 157 -6.49 -3.64 15.65
N ARG A 158 -6.65 -2.78 16.66
CA ARG A 158 -6.87 -3.21 18.06
C ARG A 158 -8.22 -3.90 18.25
N TRP A 159 -9.27 -3.38 17.63
CA TRP A 159 -10.62 -3.98 17.66
C TRP A 159 -10.61 -5.41 17.10
N LEU A 160 -9.82 -5.67 16.06
CA LEU A 160 -9.75 -6.98 15.40
C LEU A 160 -8.75 -7.95 16.05
N GLN A 161 -7.98 -7.51 17.05
CA GLN A 161 -6.93 -8.32 17.64
C GLN A 161 -7.53 -9.39 18.58
N THR A 162 -7.21 -10.65 18.33
CA THR A 162 -7.70 -11.77 19.15
C THR A 162 -6.92 -11.89 20.46
N PRO A 163 -7.44 -12.62 21.46
CA PRO A 163 -6.68 -12.94 22.68
C PRO A 163 -5.38 -13.68 22.40
N GLU A 164 -5.30 -14.47 21.33
CA GLU A 164 -4.07 -15.15 20.92
C GLU A 164 -3.04 -14.16 20.36
N GLY A 165 -3.49 -13.08 19.70
CA GLY A 165 -2.68 -11.96 19.22
C GLY A 165 -2.72 -11.70 17.72
N CYS A 166 -3.31 -12.61 16.93
CA CYS A 166 -3.53 -12.40 15.49
C CYS A 166 -4.66 -11.40 15.20
N ILE A 167 -4.76 -10.90 13.97
CA ILE A 167 -5.70 -9.84 13.58
C ILE A 167 -6.79 -10.38 12.65
N ALA A 168 -8.06 -10.25 13.04
CA ALA A 168 -9.19 -10.68 12.24
C ALA A 168 -9.40 -9.86 10.95
N GLY A 169 -10.42 -10.23 10.17
CA GLY A 169 -10.59 -9.79 8.78
C GLY A 169 -10.81 -8.30 8.63
N GLY A 170 -11.98 -7.81 9.03
CA GLY A 170 -12.30 -6.40 8.94
C GLY A 170 -13.77 -6.09 9.15
N ALA A 171 -14.29 -5.15 8.36
CA ALA A 171 -15.67 -4.71 8.47
C ALA A 171 -16.25 -4.22 7.15
N THR A 172 -17.58 -4.09 7.11
CA THR A 172 -18.30 -3.51 5.98
C THR A 172 -19.36 -2.50 6.41
N ASN A 173 -19.50 -1.42 5.64
CA ASN A 173 -20.64 -0.49 5.70
C ASN A 173 -21.77 -0.90 4.75
N SER A 174 -21.56 -1.90 3.88
CA SER A 174 -22.55 -2.38 2.92
C SER A 174 -22.67 -3.89 3.06
N TRP A 175 -23.54 -4.31 3.99
CA TRP A 175 -23.82 -5.73 4.20
C TRP A 175 -24.30 -6.37 2.89
N GLU A 176 -23.70 -7.51 2.53
CA GLU A 176 -23.90 -8.23 1.26
C GLU A 176 -23.65 -7.38 -0.01
N GLY A 177 -23.03 -6.20 0.13
CA GLY A 177 -22.83 -5.24 -0.95
C GLY A 177 -24.09 -4.52 -1.43
N GLN A 178 -25.15 -4.56 -0.63
CA GLN A 178 -26.47 -4.01 -0.97
C GLN A 178 -27.03 -3.06 0.10
N TYR A 179 -26.25 -2.78 1.15
CA TYR A 179 -26.72 -2.03 2.34
C TYR A 179 -27.95 -2.70 2.99
N ASN A 180 -27.91 -4.03 3.03
CA ASN A 180 -28.91 -4.84 3.72
C ASN A 180 -28.75 -4.70 5.25
N THR A 181 -29.77 -5.14 5.99
CA THR A 181 -29.69 -5.23 7.44
C THR A 181 -28.81 -6.42 7.83
N PRO A 182 -27.74 -6.23 8.63
CA PRO A 182 -26.91 -7.32 9.10
C PRO A 182 -27.60 -8.15 10.19
N PRO A 183 -27.11 -9.38 10.46
CA PRO A 183 -27.60 -10.19 11.57
C PRO A 183 -27.40 -9.50 12.93
N GLN A 184 -28.34 -9.67 13.85
CA GLN A 184 -28.33 -8.99 15.17
C GLN A 184 -27.14 -9.37 16.06
N ASN A 185 -26.48 -10.50 15.80
CA ASN A 185 -25.36 -11.00 16.58
C ASN A 185 -23.99 -10.56 16.05
N ILE A 186 -23.94 -9.74 14.99
CA ILE A 186 -22.68 -9.20 14.47
C ILE A 186 -22.38 -7.87 15.17
N THR A 187 -21.18 -7.77 15.75
CA THR A 187 -20.69 -6.55 16.41
C THR A 187 -20.22 -5.52 15.40
N ASN A 188 -20.00 -4.30 15.87
CA ASN A 188 -19.68 -3.18 14.99
C ASN A 188 -18.50 -2.31 15.47
N PHE A 189 -17.89 -1.66 14.49
CA PHE A 189 -16.82 -0.67 14.64
C PHE A 189 -17.27 0.65 14.02
N TYR A 190 -17.65 1.62 14.87
CA TYR A 190 -18.24 2.89 14.42
C TYR A 190 -19.45 2.69 13.49
N GLY A 191 -20.24 1.65 13.71
CA GLY A 191 -21.39 1.28 12.88
C GLY A 191 -21.07 0.44 11.63
N MET A 192 -19.80 0.15 11.34
CA MET A 192 -19.44 -0.84 10.31
C MET A 192 -19.44 -2.24 10.92
N TYR A 193 -20.01 -3.22 10.22
CA TYR A 193 -20.24 -4.55 10.76
C TYR A 193 -19.04 -5.46 10.55
N TYR A 194 -18.70 -6.24 11.57
CA TYR A 194 -17.61 -7.22 11.48
C TYR A 194 -17.81 -8.19 10.31
N ASP A 195 -16.75 -8.35 9.55
CA ASP A 195 -16.65 -9.29 8.44
C ASP A 195 -15.30 -10.01 8.57
N TRP A 196 -15.34 -11.31 8.85
CA TRP A 196 -14.13 -12.11 9.02
C TRP A 196 -13.40 -12.39 7.70
N GLN A 197 -14.06 -12.16 6.55
CA GLN A 197 -13.53 -12.40 5.21
C GLN A 197 -13.88 -11.27 4.21
N PRO A 198 -13.46 -10.01 4.46
CA PRO A 198 -13.86 -8.88 3.64
C PRO A 198 -13.59 -9.09 2.14
N VAL A 199 -14.59 -8.76 1.31
CA VAL A 199 -14.54 -8.78 -0.16
C VAL A 199 -14.59 -10.18 -0.80
N TYR A 200 -13.74 -11.12 -0.39
CA TYR A 200 -13.58 -12.42 -1.07
C TYR A 200 -13.77 -13.61 -0.14
N HIS A 201 -14.62 -14.56 -0.56
CA HIS A 201 -14.99 -15.74 0.26
C HIS A 201 -14.52 -17.07 -0.36
N ASN A 202 -13.88 -17.07 -1.53
CA ASN A 202 -13.38 -18.28 -2.20
C ASN A 202 -12.02 -18.06 -2.90
N PRO A 203 -10.89 -18.32 -2.22
CA PRO A 203 -10.80 -18.57 -0.78
C PRO A 203 -11.17 -17.32 0.04
N SER A 204 -11.40 -17.50 1.34
CA SER A 204 -11.59 -16.39 2.29
C SER A 204 -10.41 -15.43 2.26
N SER A 205 -10.66 -14.12 2.24
CA SER A 205 -9.62 -13.10 2.11
C SER A 205 -8.63 -13.06 3.27
N ASN A 206 -9.05 -13.46 4.47
CA ASN A 206 -8.25 -13.40 5.69
C ASN A 206 -7.79 -14.78 6.18
N ASN A 207 -7.82 -15.80 5.32
CA ASN A 207 -7.28 -17.10 5.68
C ASN A 207 -5.77 -17.21 5.45
N TRP A 208 -5.14 -16.28 4.74
CA TRP A 208 -3.72 -16.36 4.38
C TRP A 208 -2.86 -15.52 5.35
N ILE A 209 -1.79 -16.11 5.88
CA ILE A 209 -0.88 -15.45 6.83
C ILE A 209 -0.26 -14.17 6.26
N GLY A 210 -0.10 -14.06 4.94
CA GLY A 210 0.49 -12.88 4.31
C GLY A 210 -0.27 -11.58 4.59
N MET A 211 -1.56 -11.64 4.91
CA MET A 211 -2.32 -10.46 5.37
C MET A 211 -1.85 -9.97 6.74
N GLN A 212 -1.51 -10.90 7.65
CA GLN A 212 -0.91 -10.57 8.95
C GLN A 212 0.47 -9.95 8.74
N ALA A 213 1.35 -10.67 8.03
CA ALA A 213 2.74 -10.29 7.83
C ALA A 213 2.88 -8.89 7.23
N ARG A 214 2.10 -8.58 6.18
CA ARG A 214 2.17 -7.29 5.47
C ARG A 214 1.59 -6.13 6.25
N SER A 215 0.47 -6.33 6.95
CA SER A 215 -0.18 -5.23 7.68
C SER A 215 0.56 -4.89 8.96
N ILE A 216 0.98 -5.91 9.72
CA ILE A 216 1.69 -5.70 10.99
C ILE A 216 3.08 -5.13 10.78
N GLU A 217 3.78 -5.47 9.68
CA GLU A 217 5.05 -4.84 9.36
C GLU A 217 4.95 -3.31 9.32
N ARG A 218 3.85 -2.78 8.81
CA ARG A 218 3.60 -1.32 8.73
C ARG A 218 3.30 -0.72 10.09
N VAL A 219 2.56 -1.44 10.94
CA VAL A 219 2.28 -1.05 12.33
C VAL A 219 3.59 -1.02 13.14
N CYS A 220 4.44 -2.02 12.97
CA CYS A 220 5.68 -2.13 13.72
C CYS A 220 6.76 -1.18 13.19
N SER A 221 6.75 -0.88 11.90
CA SER A 221 7.56 0.23 11.35
C SER A 221 7.17 1.57 11.97
N LEU A 222 5.86 1.84 12.14
CA LEU A 222 5.38 3.02 12.87
C LEU A 222 5.88 3.01 14.33
N TYR A 223 5.75 1.89 15.04
CA TYR A 223 6.22 1.78 16.42
C TYR A 223 7.71 2.07 16.54
N TYR A 224 8.53 1.45 15.69
CA TYR A 224 9.98 1.66 15.67
C TYR A 224 10.34 3.13 15.45
N LEU A 225 9.78 3.75 14.40
CA LEU A 225 10.13 5.10 13.96
C LEU A 225 9.60 6.20 14.89
N SER A 226 8.39 6.05 15.43
CA SER A 226 7.72 7.13 16.17
C SER A 226 7.57 6.86 17.66
N GLY A 227 7.78 5.64 18.14
CA GLY A 227 7.45 5.24 19.52
C GLY A 227 5.96 5.30 19.85
N ASN A 228 5.07 5.13 18.85
CA ASN A 228 3.63 5.22 19.08
C ASN A 228 3.14 4.07 19.99
N GLN A 229 2.62 4.41 21.17
CA GLN A 229 2.18 3.44 22.19
C GLN A 229 0.97 2.57 21.79
N LYS A 230 0.10 3.07 20.90
CA LYS A 230 -0.99 2.25 20.36
C LYS A 230 -0.44 1.16 19.44
N ALA A 231 0.54 1.51 18.60
CA ALA A 231 1.22 0.58 17.71
C ALA A 231 2.07 -0.43 18.48
N GLU A 232 2.77 0.02 19.53
CA GLU A 232 3.53 -0.82 20.47
C GLU A 232 2.71 -2.01 20.96
N LEU A 233 1.54 -1.73 21.57
CA LEU A 233 0.68 -2.76 22.14
C LEU A 233 0.25 -3.79 21.08
N ILE A 234 -0.18 -3.33 19.90
CA ILE A 234 -0.61 -4.21 18.82
C ILE A 234 0.54 -5.11 18.38
N CYS A 235 1.73 -4.53 18.17
CA CYS A 235 2.91 -5.23 17.69
C CYS A 235 3.46 -6.24 18.70
N GLN A 236 3.60 -5.88 19.97
CA GLN A 236 4.12 -6.78 21.00
C GLN A 236 3.23 -8.01 21.17
N THR A 237 1.91 -7.81 21.25
CA THR A 237 0.95 -8.93 21.33
C THR A 237 1.02 -9.83 20.09
N TRP A 238 1.14 -9.25 18.89
CA TRP A 238 1.27 -10.04 17.67
C TRP A 238 2.63 -10.76 17.55
N VAL A 239 3.73 -10.15 17.99
CA VAL A 239 5.07 -10.76 17.98
C VAL A 239 5.14 -11.95 18.93
N GLU A 240 4.53 -11.84 20.13
CA GLU A 240 4.42 -12.98 21.04
C GLU A 240 3.64 -14.15 20.42
N TRP A 241 2.60 -13.85 19.65
CA TRP A 241 1.81 -14.85 18.93
C TRP A 241 2.64 -15.50 17.82
N ILE A 242 3.26 -14.72 16.93
CA ILE A 242 3.92 -15.27 15.75
C ILE A 242 5.15 -16.11 16.14
N LYS A 243 5.90 -15.72 17.18
CA LYS A 243 7.04 -16.50 17.69
C LYS A 243 6.62 -17.93 18.08
N LYS A 244 5.43 -18.11 18.65
CA LYS A 244 4.88 -19.44 19.01
C LYS A 244 4.44 -20.26 17.79
N ASN A 245 4.23 -19.60 16.66
CA ASN A 245 3.76 -20.21 15.41
C ASN A 245 4.87 -20.32 14.35
N ILE A 246 6.13 -20.19 14.77
CA ILE A 246 7.32 -20.47 13.98
C ILE A 246 8.05 -21.62 14.65
N GLN A 247 8.37 -22.64 13.85
CA GLN A 247 9.16 -23.79 14.26
C GLN A 247 10.39 -23.87 13.37
N ILE A 248 11.55 -24.02 14.00
CA ILE A 248 12.82 -24.23 13.30
C ILE A 248 13.35 -25.58 13.76
N HIS A 249 13.53 -26.49 12.81
CA HIS A 249 14.10 -27.82 13.03
C HIS A 249 15.26 -28.01 12.05
N ASP A 250 16.46 -28.18 12.58
CA ASP A 250 17.72 -28.22 11.82
C ASP A 250 17.90 -26.97 10.93
N TYR A 251 17.57 -27.08 9.64
CA TYR A 251 17.64 -26.02 8.63
C TYR A 251 16.32 -25.82 7.89
N GLU A 252 15.20 -26.28 8.46
CA GLU A 252 13.86 -26.12 7.89
C GLU A 252 13.02 -25.19 8.77
N ILE A 253 12.24 -24.34 8.10
CA ILE A 253 11.27 -23.45 8.74
C ILE A 253 9.87 -23.99 8.45
N ILE A 254 9.10 -24.19 9.50
CA ILE A 254 7.67 -24.47 9.41
C ILE A 254 6.94 -23.37 10.18
N HIS A 255 6.02 -22.67 9.52
CA HIS A 255 5.26 -21.58 10.12
C HIS A 255 3.79 -21.62 9.72
N ALA A 256 2.97 -20.84 10.42
CA ALA A 256 1.56 -20.68 10.09
C ALA A 256 1.38 -20.13 8.66
N THR A 257 0.73 -20.89 7.78
CA THR A 257 0.43 -20.43 6.41
C THR A 257 -1.03 -20.05 6.23
N LYS A 258 -1.94 -20.72 6.96
CA LYS A 258 -3.38 -20.43 6.91
C LYS A 258 -4.09 -20.41 8.27
N LEU A 259 -5.08 -19.52 8.36
CA LEU A 259 -5.88 -19.22 9.54
C LEU A 259 -7.38 -19.46 9.30
N THR A 260 -8.06 -19.98 10.31
CA THR A 260 -9.53 -20.03 10.41
C THR A 260 -10.00 -19.16 11.56
N TRP A 261 -11.24 -18.66 11.47
CA TRP A 261 -11.78 -17.67 12.40
C TRP A 261 -13.09 -18.15 13.03
N GLU A 262 -13.25 -17.89 14.33
CA GLU A 262 -14.48 -18.14 15.07
C GLU A 262 -14.85 -16.93 15.93
N GLY A 263 -16.15 -16.70 16.08
CA GLY A 263 -16.71 -15.67 16.95
C GLY A 263 -16.61 -14.24 16.42
N ASN A 264 -16.78 -13.26 17.30
CA ASN A 264 -16.84 -11.84 16.98
C ASN A 264 -15.95 -11.04 17.94
N PRO A 265 -15.34 -9.92 17.50
CA PRO A 265 -14.79 -8.94 18.43
C PRO A 265 -15.91 -8.34 19.29
N ASP A 266 -15.55 -7.75 20.42
CA ASP A 266 -16.48 -6.95 21.22
C ASP A 266 -16.98 -5.74 20.40
N ASP A 267 -18.12 -5.14 20.76
CA ASP A 267 -18.48 -3.84 20.18
C ASP A 267 -17.42 -2.79 20.52
N TRP A 268 -17.02 -1.99 19.52
CA TRP A 268 -15.91 -1.07 19.70
C TRP A 268 -16.28 0.13 20.59
N ASP A 269 -15.43 0.38 21.57
CA ASP A 269 -15.38 1.61 22.34
C ASP A 269 -13.92 2.08 22.41
N SER A 270 -13.62 3.30 21.96
CA SER A 270 -12.26 3.86 22.02
C SER A 270 -11.61 3.81 23.42
N SER A 271 -12.41 3.82 24.50
CA SER A 271 -11.91 3.68 25.87
C SER A 271 -11.36 2.26 26.18
N SER A 272 -11.67 1.27 25.34
CA SER A 272 -11.25 -0.11 25.50
C SER A 272 -9.86 -0.40 24.94
N PHE A 273 -9.23 0.56 24.24
CA PHE A 273 -7.98 0.33 23.51
C PHE A 273 -6.90 -0.39 24.35
N TYR A 274 -6.66 0.10 25.58
CA TYR A 274 -5.66 -0.44 26.50
C TYR A 274 -6.22 -1.44 27.51
N LYS A 275 -7.48 -1.87 27.40
CA LYS A 275 -8.05 -2.89 28.28
C LYS A 275 -7.43 -4.25 27.96
N SER A 276 -7.12 -5.00 29.02
CA SER A 276 -6.76 -6.42 28.94
C SER A 276 -8.00 -7.28 28.79
N GLY A 277 -7.85 -8.46 28.18
CA GLY A 277 -8.95 -9.44 28.09
C GLY A 277 -10.12 -8.97 27.22
N ILE A 278 -9.87 -8.16 26.20
CA ILE A 278 -10.86 -7.84 25.18
C ILE A 278 -11.03 -9.01 24.21
N ASN A 279 -12.14 -9.02 23.46
CA ASN A 279 -12.39 -9.94 22.35
C ASN A 279 -12.34 -11.42 22.75
N THR A 280 -12.75 -11.75 23.98
CA THR A 280 -12.68 -13.12 24.53
C THR A 280 -13.45 -14.17 23.72
N SER A 281 -14.39 -13.75 22.85
CA SER A 281 -15.12 -14.65 21.96
C SER A 281 -14.54 -14.77 20.56
N LEU A 282 -13.56 -13.93 20.19
CA LEU A 282 -12.94 -13.92 18.87
C LEU A 282 -11.67 -14.77 18.89
N HIS A 283 -11.59 -15.77 18.02
CA HIS A 283 -10.44 -16.65 17.94
C HIS A 283 -9.94 -16.78 16.51
N GLY A 284 -8.61 -16.76 16.36
CA GLY A 284 -7.92 -17.12 15.12
C GLY A 284 -7.07 -18.37 15.36
N THR A 285 -7.33 -19.42 14.59
CA THR A 285 -6.65 -20.72 14.74
C THR A 285 -5.81 -20.99 13.51
N VAL A 286 -4.55 -21.35 13.72
CA VAL A 286 -3.69 -21.88 12.65
C VAL A 286 -4.19 -23.27 12.28
N PHE A 287 -4.67 -23.42 11.04
CA PHE A 287 -5.15 -24.71 10.55
C PHE A 287 -4.22 -25.36 9.53
N GLU A 288 -3.27 -24.60 8.99
CA GLU A 288 -2.24 -25.11 8.09
C GLU A 288 -0.88 -24.49 8.45
N MET A 289 0.11 -25.37 8.59
CA MET A 289 1.51 -25.02 8.78
C MET A 289 2.27 -25.41 7.50
N GLY A 290 3.29 -24.65 7.14
CA GLY A 290 4.13 -24.89 5.96
C GLY A 290 5.20 -23.83 5.83
N PHE A 291 5.71 -23.63 4.61
CA PHE A 291 6.73 -22.62 4.35
C PHE A 291 6.34 -21.70 3.19
N ASP A 292 5.63 -20.62 3.52
CA ASP A 292 5.46 -19.47 2.62
C ASP A 292 6.66 -18.52 2.77
N LEU A 293 7.58 -18.60 1.80
CA LEU A 293 8.84 -17.87 1.78
C LEU A 293 8.66 -16.34 1.85
N GLY A 294 7.72 -15.79 1.08
CA GLY A 294 7.51 -14.34 1.03
C GLY A 294 6.84 -13.79 2.27
N SER A 295 5.87 -14.53 2.81
CA SER A 295 5.24 -14.16 4.08
C SER A 295 6.25 -14.21 5.23
N MET A 296 7.16 -15.20 5.23
CA MET A 296 8.22 -15.31 6.22
C MET A 296 9.18 -14.12 6.19
N ALA A 297 9.65 -13.70 5.02
CA ALA A 297 10.49 -12.50 4.88
C ALA A 297 9.79 -11.23 5.39
N SER A 298 8.48 -11.10 5.18
CA SER A 298 7.71 -9.98 5.73
C SER A 298 7.53 -10.08 7.26
N ILE A 299 7.40 -11.29 7.83
CA ILE A 299 7.35 -11.52 9.28
C ILE A 299 8.67 -11.12 9.93
N VAL A 300 9.80 -11.48 9.31
CA VAL A 300 11.15 -11.11 9.79
C VAL A 300 11.26 -9.60 9.97
N LYS A 301 10.78 -8.79 9.04
CA LYS A 301 10.82 -7.32 9.19
C LYS A 301 10.04 -6.83 10.40
N SER A 302 8.86 -7.39 10.67
CA SER A 302 8.09 -7.07 11.88
C SER A 302 8.85 -7.44 13.15
N LEU A 303 9.45 -8.64 13.20
CA LEU A 303 10.29 -9.08 14.31
C LEU A 303 11.46 -8.11 14.51
N LEU A 304 12.18 -7.76 13.45
CA LEU A 304 13.30 -6.82 13.51
C LEU A 304 12.88 -5.47 14.09
N TRP A 305 11.80 -4.87 13.60
CA TRP A 305 11.36 -3.56 14.07
C TRP A 305 11.01 -3.55 15.55
N VAL A 306 10.24 -4.54 16.01
CA VAL A 306 9.85 -4.62 17.42
C VAL A 306 11.05 -4.97 18.28
N SER A 307 11.82 -5.98 17.90
CA SER A 307 12.93 -6.45 18.71
C SER A 307 14.08 -5.45 18.82
N MET A 308 14.36 -4.67 17.77
CA MET A 308 15.29 -3.53 17.87
C MET A 308 14.76 -2.42 18.78
N LYS A 309 13.45 -2.15 18.78
CA LYS A 309 12.85 -1.10 19.62
C LYS A 309 12.85 -1.49 21.10
N ASP A 310 12.57 -2.77 21.37
CA ASP A 310 12.39 -3.32 22.72
C ASP A 310 13.69 -3.86 23.33
N ASN A 311 14.78 -3.93 22.54
CA ASN A 311 16.03 -4.60 22.90
C ASN A 311 15.83 -6.10 23.18
N ASP A 312 14.96 -6.76 22.42
CA ASP A 312 14.65 -8.18 22.51
C ASP A 312 15.62 -9.01 21.67
N GLN A 313 16.70 -9.48 22.28
CA GLN A 313 17.73 -10.26 21.59
C GLN A 313 17.20 -11.60 21.04
N GLU A 314 16.24 -12.23 21.70
CA GLU A 314 15.66 -13.50 21.24
C GLU A 314 14.95 -13.32 19.89
N GLY A 315 14.19 -12.23 19.73
CA GLY A 315 13.55 -11.92 18.45
C GLY A 315 14.53 -11.52 17.35
N LEU A 316 15.63 -10.83 17.69
CA LEU A 316 16.71 -10.54 16.74
C LEU A 316 17.43 -11.81 16.27
N ASP A 317 17.74 -12.71 17.19
CA ASP A 317 18.38 -13.99 16.88
C ASP A 317 17.47 -14.86 15.99
N LEU A 318 16.18 -14.92 16.30
CA LEU A 318 15.19 -15.62 15.48
C LEU A 318 15.11 -15.04 14.06
N ALA A 319 15.08 -13.71 13.93
CA ALA A 319 15.04 -13.03 12.64
C ALA A 319 16.27 -13.35 11.77
N ILE A 320 17.47 -13.36 12.36
CA ILE A 320 18.71 -13.74 11.68
C ILE A 320 18.65 -15.23 11.28
N GLN A 321 18.30 -16.11 12.21
CA GLN A 321 18.23 -17.56 11.95
C GLN A 321 17.30 -17.89 10.78
N ILE A 322 16.14 -17.22 10.71
CA ILE A 322 15.21 -17.38 9.60
C ILE A 322 15.85 -16.96 8.27
N MET A 323 16.51 -15.80 8.23
CA MET A 323 17.14 -15.31 7.00
C MET A 323 18.33 -16.18 6.56
N ASP A 324 19.12 -16.68 7.51
CA ASP A 324 20.20 -17.64 7.23
C ASP A 324 19.67 -18.94 6.62
N ILE A 325 18.53 -19.44 7.11
CA ILE A 325 17.88 -20.62 6.53
C ILE A 325 17.32 -20.30 5.13
N ILE A 326 16.77 -19.10 4.91
CA ILE A 326 16.26 -18.66 3.61
C ILE A 326 17.36 -18.72 2.53
N GLU A 327 18.64 -18.49 2.88
CA GLU A 327 19.76 -18.61 1.93
C GLU A 327 19.90 -20.01 1.31
N ASN A 328 19.42 -21.07 1.97
CA ASN A 328 19.43 -22.42 1.41
C ASN A 328 18.43 -22.62 0.25
N TYR A 329 17.50 -21.68 0.05
CA TYR A 329 16.47 -21.72 -1.00
C TYR A 329 16.83 -20.87 -2.23
N LYS A 330 18.11 -20.48 -2.34
CA LYS A 330 18.60 -19.67 -3.45
C LYS A 330 18.98 -20.52 -4.66
N ASP A 331 18.59 -20.07 -5.85
CA ASP A 331 19.01 -20.60 -7.15
C ASP A 331 19.56 -19.48 -8.06
N ASP A 332 19.76 -19.79 -9.34
CA ASP A 332 20.32 -18.86 -10.32
C ASP A 332 19.40 -17.65 -10.64
N LEU A 333 18.11 -17.71 -10.28
CA LEU A 333 17.11 -16.67 -10.55
C LEU A 333 16.73 -15.87 -9.30
N GLY A 334 17.04 -16.36 -8.10
CA GLY A 334 16.72 -15.70 -6.83
C GLY A 334 16.45 -16.73 -5.75
N TYR A 335 15.34 -16.58 -5.04
CA TYR A 335 14.90 -17.50 -3.99
C TYR A 335 13.56 -18.12 -4.34
N ALA A 336 13.43 -19.43 -4.21
CA ALA A 336 12.18 -20.12 -4.50
C ALA A 336 12.09 -21.46 -3.75
N VAL A 337 10.86 -21.96 -3.62
CA VAL A 337 10.55 -23.28 -3.07
C VAL A 337 9.67 -24.01 -4.05
N GLU A 338 9.68 -25.35 -4.01
CA GLU A 338 8.71 -26.14 -4.77
C GLU A 338 7.31 -25.98 -4.18
N GLU A 339 6.34 -25.64 -5.02
CA GLU A 339 4.94 -25.45 -4.65
C GLU A 339 4.03 -26.37 -5.46
N PHE A 340 3.23 -27.18 -4.76
CA PHE A 340 2.21 -28.03 -5.36
C PHE A 340 0.93 -27.23 -5.62
N HIS A 341 0.35 -27.38 -6.81
CA HIS A 341 -0.78 -26.56 -7.27
C HIS A 341 -2.04 -27.36 -7.60
N ASP A 342 -2.64 -28.00 -6.59
CA ASP A 342 -3.95 -28.70 -6.72
C ASP A 342 -5.05 -27.81 -7.31
N ASN A 343 -4.96 -26.51 -7.05
CA ASN A 343 -5.90 -25.51 -7.53
C ASN A 343 -5.83 -25.31 -9.05
N TYR A 344 -4.84 -25.88 -9.76
CA TYR A 344 -4.74 -25.78 -11.21
C TYR A 344 -5.75 -26.69 -11.93
N SER A 345 -6.42 -27.58 -11.19
CA SER A 345 -7.66 -28.23 -11.62
C SER A 345 -8.71 -27.22 -12.09
N LYS A 346 -8.68 -25.99 -11.54
CA LYS A 346 -9.59 -24.89 -11.91
C LYS A 346 -9.37 -24.37 -13.33
N PHE A 347 -8.32 -24.77 -14.07
CA PHE A 347 -8.20 -24.49 -15.50
C PHE A 347 -9.36 -25.08 -16.31
N ALA A 348 -9.95 -26.19 -15.83
CA ALA A 348 -11.15 -26.79 -16.40
C ALA A 348 -12.47 -26.22 -15.86
N ASN A 349 -12.44 -25.30 -14.88
CA ASN A 349 -13.66 -24.79 -14.29
C ASN A 349 -14.45 -23.92 -15.27
N PRO A 350 -15.79 -24.03 -15.28
CA PRO A 350 -16.64 -23.18 -16.11
C PRO A 350 -16.51 -21.71 -15.71
N VAL A 351 -16.47 -20.83 -16.69
CA VAL A 351 -16.59 -19.38 -16.50
C VAL A 351 -18.03 -18.99 -16.81
N TYR A 352 -18.65 -18.23 -15.90
CA TYR A 352 -20.03 -17.80 -16.09
C TYR A 352 -20.14 -16.78 -17.23
N PHE A 353 -21.06 -17.05 -18.15
CA PHE A 353 -21.54 -16.11 -19.16
C PHE A 353 -23.08 -16.19 -19.19
N PRO A 354 -23.79 -15.05 -19.30
CA PRO A 354 -25.24 -15.05 -19.48
C PRO A 354 -25.66 -15.86 -20.72
N ASN A 355 -26.87 -16.44 -20.68
CA ASN A 355 -27.33 -17.42 -21.68
C ASN A 355 -27.15 -16.98 -23.14
N ASP A 356 -27.50 -15.73 -23.44
CA ASP A 356 -27.49 -15.22 -24.81
C ASP A 356 -26.24 -14.40 -25.13
N TRP A 357 -25.34 -14.23 -24.15
CA TRP A 357 -24.12 -13.45 -24.33
C TRP A 357 -23.05 -14.25 -25.06
N LYS A 358 -22.46 -13.64 -26.08
CA LYS A 358 -21.39 -14.21 -26.90
C LYS A 358 -20.37 -13.13 -27.27
N GLY A 359 -19.10 -13.47 -27.21
CA GLY A 359 -18.02 -12.59 -27.66
C GLY A 359 -16.77 -13.35 -28.11
N ARG A 360 -15.76 -12.61 -28.57
CA ARG A 360 -14.40 -13.14 -28.76
C ARG A 360 -13.39 -12.29 -28.02
N ASN A 361 -12.34 -12.93 -27.49
CA ASN A 361 -11.20 -12.22 -26.93
C ASN A 361 -10.10 -11.97 -28.01
N PRO A 362 -9.03 -11.22 -27.68
CA PRO A 362 -7.92 -10.98 -28.61
C PRO A 362 -7.11 -12.23 -29.03
N GLN A 363 -7.28 -13.36 -28.35
CA GLN A 363 -6.69 -14.64 -28.76
C GLN A 363 -7.59 -15.38 -29.78
N GLY A 364 -8.72 -14.79 -30.19
CA GLY A 364 -9.70 -15.40 -31.08
C GLY A 364 -10.66 -16.39 -30.37
N ALA A 365 -10.50 -16.58 -29.05
CA ALA A 365 -11.27 -17.54 -28.28
C ALA A 365 -12.73 -17.11 -28.13
N TYR A 366 -13.66 -18.06 -28.32
CA TYR A 366 -15.08 -17.82 -28.14
C TYR A 366 -15.45 -17.75 -26.66
N LEU A 367 -16.12 -16.67 -26.28
CA LEU A 367 -16.59 -16.40 -24.94
C LEU A 367 -18.11 -16.64 -24.91
N LYS A 368 -18.56 -17.71 -24.27
CA LYS A 368 -19.97 -18.12 -24.23
C LYS A 368 -20.25 -19.07 -23.07
N ARG A 369 -21.52 -19.27 -22.76
CA ARG A 369 -21.96 -20.27 -21.78
C ARG A 369 -21.36 -21.65 -22.09
N GLY A 370 -20.82 -22.29 -21.05
CA GLY A 370 -20.17 -23.60 -21.14
C GLY A 370 -18.66 -23.55 -21.40
N ALA A 371 -18.09 -22.39 -21.72
CA ALA A 371 -16.63 -22.24 -21.81
C ALA A 371 -15.98 -22.34 -20.41
N CYS A 372 -14.85 -23.03 -20.33
CA CYS A 372 -14.02 -23.08 -19.12
C CYS A 372 -12.92 -22.01 -19.12
N PHE A 373 -12.16 -21.94 -18.02
CA PHE A 373 -11.04 -21.00 -17.88
C PHE A 373 -10.01 -21.12 -19.00
N LEU A 374 -9.67 -22.35 -19.39
CA LEU A 374 -8.74 -22.64 -20.48
C LEU A 374 -9.31 -22.29 -21.86
N ASP A 375 -10.61 -22.55 -22.10
CA ASP A 375 -11.26 -22.27 -23.39
C ASP A 375 -11.15 -20.79 -23.77
N ILE A 376 -11.24 -19.91 -22.78
CA ILE A 376 -11.15 -18.45 -22.98
C ILE A 376 -9.71 -17.92 -22.90
N ARG A 377 -8.70 -18.79 -22.74
CA ARG A 377 -7.26 -18.45 -22.69
C ARG A 377 -6.42 -19.53 -23.40
N PRO A 378 -6.67 -19.82 -24.69
CA PRO A 378 -6.04 -20.94 -25.39
C PRO A 378 -4.51 -20.86 -25.44
N LYS A 379 -3.93 -19.65 -25.38
CA LYS A 379 -2.46 -19.47 -25.37
C LYS A 379 -1.74 -20.10 -24.18
N TYR A 380 -2.43 -20.46 -23.10
CA TYR A 380 -1.79 -21.24 -22.03
C TYR A 380 -1.23 -22.59 -22.52
N LYS A 381 -1.77 -23.13 -23.62
CA LYS A 381 -1.27 -24.37 -24.23
C LYS A 381 0.07 -24.21 -24.94
N GLU A 382 0.52 -22.96 -25.15
CA GLU A 382 1.81 -22.63 -25.73
C GLU A 382 2.88 -22.43 -24.64
N ASP A 383 2.48 -22.44 -23.36
CA ASP A 383 3.40 -22.28 -22.23
C ASP A 383 4.32 -23.50 -22.12
N PRO A 384 5.65 -23.32 -21.94
CA PRO A 384 6.58 -24.43 -21.80
C PRO A 384 6.22 -25.42 -20.70
N ASP A 385 5.56 -24.96 -19.63
CA ASP A 385 5.16 -25.78 -18.49
C ASP A 385 3.71 -26.30 -18.59
N TRP A 386 3.02 -26.05 -19.71
CA TRP A 386 1.65 -26.51 -19.94
C TRP A 386 1.49 -28.02 -19.72
N TYR A 387 2.50 -28.82 -20.09
CA TYR A 387 2.44 -30.28 -19.99
C TYR A 387 2.10 -30.76 -18.58
N GLN A 388 2.58 -30.08 -17.54
CA GLN A 388 2.30 -30.41 -16.14
C GLN A 388 0.81 -30.23 -15.82
N VAL A 389 0.26 -29.10 -16.26
CA VAL A 389 -1.16 -28.78 -16.08
C VAL A 389 -2.05 -29.72 -16.90
N GLU A 390 -1.67 -29.99 -18.15
CA GLU A 390 -2.39 -30.91 -19.03
C GLU A 390 -2.47 -32.32 -18.46
N TYR A 391 -1.36 -32.86 -17.94
CA TYR A 391 -1.37 -34.16 -17.28
C TYR A 391 -2.33 -34.16 -16.08
N TYR A 392 -2.26 -33.15 -15.21
CA TYR A 392 -3.16 -33.08 -14.07
C TYR A 392 -4.64 -33.00 -14.49
N LEU A 393 -4.97 -32.19 -15.50
CA LEU A 393 -6.33 -32.10 -16.04
C LEU A 393 -6.82 -33.40 -16.70
N ASN A 394 -5.90 -34.24 -17.19
CA ASN A 394 -6.21 -35.56 -17.76
C ASN A 394 -6.38 -36.66 -16.69
N GLY A 395 -6.38 -36.30 -15.40
CA GLY A 395 -6.69 -37.21 -14.30
C GLY A 395 -5.49 -37.89 -13.66
N TYR A 396 -4.27 -37.38 -13.90
CA TYR A 396 -3.10 -37.82 -13.14
C TYR A 396 -3.19 -37.32 -11.69
N GLU A 397 -2.86 -38.17 -10.73
CA GLU A 397 -3.09 -37.89 -9.30
C GLU A 397 -2.20 -36.78 -8.73
N ASN A 398 -0.99 -36.61 -9.27
CA ASN A 398 -0.05 -35.62 -8.77
C ASN A 398 -0.38 -34.22 -9.31
N PRO A 399 -0.51 -33.20 -8.45
CA PRO A 399 -0.68 -31.83 -8.90
C PRO A 399 0.58 -31.29 -9.60
N PRO A 400 0.44 -30.26 -10.45
CA PRO A 400 1.58 -29.56 -11.04
C PRO A 400 2.47 -28.95 -9.95
N VAL A 401 3.79 -28.97 -10.17
CA VAL A 401 4.78 -28.44 -9.23
C VAL A 401 5.55 -27.32 -9.91
N PHE A 402 5.66 -26.19 -9.22
CA PHE A 402 6.34 -25.02 -9.75
C PHE A 402 7.30 -24.44 -8.71
N THR A 403 8.41 -23.89 -9.21
CA THR A 403 9.41 -23.17 -8.41
C THR A 403 9.32 -21.70 -8.79
N TYR A 404 8.48 -20.94 -8.06
CA TYR A 404 8.12 -19.58 -8.47
C TYR A 404 9.04 -18.48 -7.94
N HIS A 405 9.65 -17.71 -8.83
CA HIS A 405 10.37 -16.47 -8.51
C HIS A 405 9.46 -15.24 -8.53
N ARG A 406 8.50 -15.20 -7.61
CA ARG A 406 7.56 -14.06 -7.53
C ARG A 406 8.34 -12.78 -7.17
N PHE A 407 8.23 -11.74 -8.01
CA PHE A 407 8.95 -10.48 -7.82
C PHE A 407 8.83 -9.91 -6.40
N TRP A 408 7.62 -9.91 -5.84
CA TRP A 408 7.40 -9.39 -4.49
C TRP A 408 8.12 -10.23 -3.42
N VAL A 409 8.23 -11.56 -3.59
CA VAL A 409 8.95 -12.43 -2.66
C VAL A 409 10.44 -12.07 -2.68
N GLN A 410 11.01 -11.92 -3.88
CA GLN A 410 12.41 -11.50 -4.05
C GLN A 410 12.66 -10.14 -3.38
N ALA A 411 11.75 -9.20 -3.58
CA ALA A 411 11.84 -7.87 -2.98
C ALA A 411 11.74 -7.92 -1.45
N GLU A 412 10.83 -8.70 -0.87
CA GLU A 412 10.69 -8.83 0.59
C GLU A 412 11.97 -9.41 1.22
N ILE A 413 12.55 -10.46 0.63
CA ILE A 413 13.82 -11.07 1.10
C ILE A 413 14.97 -10.07 0.99
N MET A 414 15.10 -9.39 -0.15
CA MET A 414 16.13 -8.38 -0.36
C MET A 414 16.02 -7.24 0.65
N ILE A 415 14.80 -6.75 0.92
CA ILE A 415 14.56 -5.69 1.90
C ILE A 415 14.89 -6.18 3.31
N ALA A 416 14.48 -7.38 3.70
CA ALA A 416 14.80 -7.95 5.01
C ALA A 416 16.32 -8.05 5.23
N ASN A 417 17.05 -8.60 4.25
CA ASN A 417 18.52 -8.65 4.26
C ASN A 417 19.15 -7.25 4.30
N GLY A 418 18.61 -6.30 3.53
CA GLY A 418 19.04 -4.90 3.54
C GLY A 418 18.88 -4.25 4.92
N LEU A 419 17.75 -4.48 5.59
CA LEU A 419 17.50 -3.96 6.94
C LEU A 419 18.47 -4.56 7.97
N LEU A 420 18.68 -5.88 7.95
CA LEU A 420 19.69 -6.54 8.81
C LEU A 420 21.07 -5.88 8.65
N SER A 421 21.47 -5.59 7.41
CA SER A 421 22.75 -4.96 7.08
C SER A 421 22.83 -3.49 7.52
N ILE A 422 21.85 -2.66 7.15
CA ILE A 422 21.81 -1.22 7.46
C ILE A 422 21.86 -0.99 8.97
N TYR A 423 21.08 -1.76 9.73
CA TYR A 423 21.02 -1.65 11.18
C TYR A 423 22.07 -2.47 11.92
N LYS A 424 22.96 -3.17 11.19
CA LYS A 424 24.07 -3.96 11.73
C LYS A 424 23.63 -4.91 12.83
N VAL A 425 22.49 -5.58 12.62
CA VAL A 425 21.91 -6.51 13.58
C VAL A 425 22.86 -7.71 13.74
N LYS A 426 23.16 -8.08 14.98
CA LYS A 426 24.10 -9.18 15.29
C LYS A 426 23.41 -10.29 16.07
N SER A 427 23.77 -11.52 15.75
CA SER A 427 23.36 -12.69 16.53
C SER A 427 24.20 -12.84 17.80
N SER A 428 23.59 -13.30 18.88
CA SER A 428 24.28 -13.69 20.12
C SER A 428 25.25 -14.86 19.94
N ASN A 429 25.11 -15.67 18.89
CA ASN A 429 25.95 -16.85 18.63
C ASN A 429 27.24 -16.54 17.84
N HIS A 430 27.41 -15.31 17.33
CA HIS A 430 28.67 -14.85 16.75
C HIS A 430 29.45 -14.01 17.77
N ASN A 431 30.25 -14.70 18.59
CA ASN A 431 31.34 -14.08 19.34
C ASN A 431 32.45 -13.64 18.38
N ASP A 432 32.22 -12.54 17.65
CA ASP A 432 33.31 -11.81 17.05
C ASP A 432 33.96 -10.95 18.13
N HIS A 433 35.12 -11.40 18.62
CA HIS A 433 36.10 -10.56 19.30
C HIS A 433 36.67 -9.54 18.31
N SER A 434 35.83 -8.58 17.90
CA SER A 434 36.26 -7.36 17.24
C SER A 434 36.01 -6.19 18.18
N ASN A 435 37.03 -5.91 18.99
CA ASN A 435 37.22 -4.61 19.62
C ASN A 435 37.03 -3.51 18.56
N ASN A 436 36.00 -2.68 18.71
CA ASN A 436 35.95 -1.39 18.04
C ASN A 436 35.51 -0.33 19.04
N ASN A 437 36.49 0.10 19.85
CA ASN A 437 36.57 1.48 20.26
C ASN A 437 36.70 2.33 18.98
N ASN A 438 35.69 3.12 18.68
CA ASN A 438 35.89 4.38 17.96
C ASN A 438 34.88 5.39 18.47
N ASN A 439 35.31 6.10 19.52
CA ASN A 439 34.92 7.48 19.72
C ASN A 439 35.31 8.27 18.47
N ASN A 440 34.34 8.85 17.78
CA ASN A 440 34.58 10.03 16.98
C ASN A 440 33.51 11.06 17.31
N ASN A 441 33.88 11.94 18.25
CA ASN A 441 33.36 13.30 18.32
C ASN A 441 33.69 13.99 16.99
N ASN A 442 32.67 14.29 16.20
CA ASN A 442 32.77 15.37 15.22
C ASN A 442 31.83 16.50 15.64
N ASN A 443 32.43 17.47 16.30
CA ASN A 443 31.92 18.84 16.35
C ASN A 443 31.86 19.37 14.92
N ASN A 444 30.67 19.40 14.31
CA ASN A 444 30.49 20.18 13.10
C ASN A 444 30.20 21.62 13.50
N SER A 445 31.14 22.48 13.13
CA SER A 445 31.08 23.92 13.37
C SER A 445 29.95 24.49 12.52
N GLY A 446 29.00 25.17 13.16
CA GLY A 446 27.94 25.86 12.46
C GLY A 446 28.51 26.89 11.48
N SER A 447 28.37 26.61 10.18
CA SER A 447 28.36 27.66 9.18
C SER A 447 27.17 28.54 9.47
N GLY A 448 27.40 29.82 9.77
CA GLY A 448 26.34 30.80 10.03
C GLY A 448 25.44 30.96 8.80
N ILE A 449 24.32 30.24 8.79
CA ILE A 449 23.27 30.39 7.77
C ILE A 449 22.48 31.66 8.13
N THR A 450 22.58 32.69 7.31
CA THR A 450 21.67 33.83 7.35
C THR A 450 20.31 33.38 6.81
N ARG A 451 19.39 33.04 7.73
CA ARG A 451 17.99 32.69 7.40
C ARG A 451 17.20 33.97 7.11
N THR A 452 16.30 33.93 6.13
CA THR A 452 15.37 35.04 5.86
C THR A 452 14.22 35.07 6.87
N ASN A 453 13.60 36.23 7.07
CA ASN A 453 12.26 36.29 7.66
C ASN A 453 11.25 35.75 6.61
N CYS A 454 10.48 34.74 6.99
CA CYS A 454 9.37 34.18 6.21
C CYS A 454 8.03 34.45 6.91
N SER A 455 6.92 34.07 6.28
CA SER A 455 5.58 34.35 6.81
C SER A 455 5.36 33.76 8.21
N GLU A 456 4.74 34.55 9.09
CA GLU A 456 4.40 34.13 10.46
C GLU A 456 3.41 32.96 10.49
N ALA A 457 2.53 32.83 9.48
CA ALA A 457 1.63 31.70 9.34
C ALA A 457 2.38 30.37 9.10
N ILE A 458 3.48 30.40 8.33
CA ILE A 458 4.34 29.23 8.09
C ILE A 458 5.01 28.77 9.38
N ILE A 459 5.46 29.71 10.20
CA ILE A 459 6.10 29.43 11.50
C ILE A 459 5.07 28.85 12.48
N GLN A 460 3.85 29.37 12.50
CA GLN A 460 2.76 28.84 13.33
C GLN A 460 2.34 27.41 12.94
N GLU A 461 2.53 27.03 11.68
CA GLU A 461 2.34 25.66 11.20
C GLU A 461 3.51 24.72 11.55
N GLY A 462 4.57 25.23 12.21
CA GLY A 462 5.71 24.44 12.69
C GLY A 462 6.88 24.33 11.71
N TYR A 463 6.93 25.15 10.65
CA TYR A 463 7.98 25.10 9.64
C TYR A 463 9.02 26.21 9.83
N GLU A 464 10.30 25.90 9.55
CA GLU A 464 11.38 26.88 9.60
C GLU A 464 11.41 27.78 8.35
N CYS A 465 12.09 28.93 8.41
CA CYS A 465 12.36 29.73 7.22
C CYS A 465 13.55 29.17 6.44
N CYS A 466 13.44 29.17 5.11
CA CYS A 466 14.52 28.76 4.23
C CYS A 466 15.70 29.75 4.29
N PRO A 467 16.92 29.32 3.92
CA PRO A 467 18.05 30.22 3.70
C PRO A 467 17.79 31.26 2.58
N ILE A 468 18.61 32.32 2.55
CA ILE A 468 18.63 33.29 1.44
C ILE A 468 18.85 32.57 0.10
N GLY A 469 18.15 33.02 -0.95
CA GLY A 469 18.17 32.37 -2.27
C GLY A 469 17.16 31.23 -2.40
N CYS A 470 16.08 31.29 -1.61
CA CYS A 470 15.03 30.29 -1.60
C CYS A 470 14.35 30.13 -2.97
N LYS A 471 14.40 28.93 -3.53
CA LYS A 471 13.61 28.56 -4.70
C LYS A 471 12.18 28.26 -4.25
N ILE A 472 11.21 29.05 -4.74
CA ILE A 472 9.79 28.81 -4.46
C ILE A 472 9.33 27.58 -5.24
N TYR A 473 8.88 26.56 -4.51
CA TYR A 473 8.26 25.36 -5.07
C TYR A 473 6.73 25.42 -5.03
N TYR A 474 6.17 26.22 -4.13
CA TYR A 474 4.73 26.32 -3.90
C TYR A 474 4.38 27.63 -3.18
N THR A 475 3.18 28.16 -3.42
CA THR A 475 2.64 29.34 -2.73
C THR A 475 1.19 29.05 -2.34
N ASP A 476 0.82 29.34 -1.10
CA ASP A 476 -0.55 29.24 -0.59
C ASP A 476 -0.93 30.46 0.27
N SER A 477 -2.04 30.37 1.02
CA SER A 477 -2.48 31.44 1.94
C SER A 477 -1.52 31.70 3.08
N SER A 478 -0.69 30.72 3.44
CA SER A 478 0.28 30.82 4.53
C SER A 478 1.57 31.47 4.05
N GLY A 479 1.94 31.34 2.78
CA GLY A 479 3.01 32.13 2.15
C GLY A 479 3.71 31.38 1.01
N ASP A 480 4.94 31.82 0.72
CA ASP A 480 5.82 31.17 -0.25
C ASP A 480 6.63 30.06 0.42
N TRP A 481 6.65 28.89 -0.20
CA TRP A 481 7.26 27.69 0.33
C TRP A 481 8.43 27.21 -0.53
N GLY A 482 9.55 26.98 0.12
CA GLY A 482 10.74 26.36 -0.43
C GLY A 482 11.04 25.02 0.23
N ILE A 483 12.15 24.41 -0.19
CA ILE A 483 12.67 23.17 0.38
C ILE A 483 14.14 23.35 0.66
N TYR A 484 14.55 23.02 1.88
CA TYR A 484 15.93 23.05 2.34
C TYR A 484 16.21 21.80 3.18
N ASN A 485 17.32 21.10 2.89
CA ASN A 485 17.67 19.84 3.54
C ASN A 485 16.53 18.80 3.55
N ASN A 486 15.85 18.67 2.42
CA ASN A 486 14.66 17.85 2.21
C ASN A 486 13.43 18.18 3.07
N ASP A 487 13.46 19.24 3.88
CA ASP A 487 12.31 19.70 4.67
C ASP A 487 11.64 20.92 4.01
N TRP A 488 10.32 21.01 4.11
CA TRP A 488 9.60 22.23 3.71
C TRP A 488 10.00 23.38 4.62
N CYS A 489 10.16 24.56 4.04
CA CYS A 489 10.49 25.78 4.76
C CYS A 489 9.83 26.99 4.08
N GLY A 490 9.66 28.11 4.79
CA GLY A 490 9.12 29.34 4.23
C GLY A 490 10.18 30.15 3.48
N CYS A 491 9.92 30.50 2.21
CA CYS A 491 10.75 31.44 1.47
C CYS A 491 10.51 32.89 1.94
N GLY A 492 11.59 33.68 2.06
CA GLY A 492 11.55 35.12 2.27
C GLY A 492 11.71 35.94 0.97
N SER A 493 12.01 37.23 1.09
CA SER A 493 11.88 38.26 0.04
C SER A 493 12.86 38.21 -1.16
N TYR A 494 13.69 37.17 -1.31
CA TYR A 494 14.59 37.04 -2.46
C TYR A 494 14.36 35.71 -3.18
N VAL A 495 13.87 35.82 -4.42
CA VAL A 495 13.29 34.72 -5.23
C VAL A 495 13.98 34.71 -6.60
N GLU A 496 14.55 33.57 -7.00
CA GLU A 496 15.04 33.35 -8.38
C GLU A 496 13.89 33.07 -9.38
N PRO A 497 14.07 33.30 -10.69
CA PRO A 497 12.99 33.58 -11.64
C PRO A 497 11.96 32.46 -11.84
N TYR A 498 10.70 32.88 -11.94
CA TYR A 498 9.46 32.11 -11.98
C TYR A 498 9.14 31.51 -13.38
N CYS A 499 8.82 30.21 -13.44
CA CYS A 499 8.30 29.49 -14.63
C CYS A 499 6.80 29.26 -14.52
N ASN A 500 6.14 28.87 -15.63
CA ASN A 500 4.70 28.60 -15.59
C ASN A 500 4.32 27.69 -14.42
N GLN A 501 3.27 28.09 -13.70
CA GLN A 501 2.90 27.45 -12.44
C GLN A 501 2.51 25.97 -12.61
N GLU A 502 2.16 25.57 -13.83
CA GLU A 502 1.72 24.21 -14.15
C GLU A 502 2.86 23.24 -14.51
N ALA A 503 4.00 23.67 -15.08
CA ALA A 503 5.15 22.75 -15.26
C ALA A 503 5.69 22.24 -13.93
N ILE A 504 5.78 23.13 -12.94
CA ILE A 504 6.15 22.78 -11.56
C ILE A 504 5.08 21.85 -10.95
N LEU A 505 3.80 22.07 -11.25
CA LEU A 505 2.70 21.24 -10.77
C LEU A 505 2.74 19.81 -11.32
N TYR A 506 3.17 19.63 -12.58
CA TYR A 506 3.36 18.31 -13.20
C TYR A 506 4.74 17.68 -12.92
N GLY A 507 5.62 18.38 -12.21
CA GLY A 507 6.92 17.87 -11.78
C GLY A 507 8.04 18.05 -12.82
N TYR A 508 7.86 18.95 -13.80
CA TYR A 508 8.90 19.33 -14.75
C TYR A 508 9.73 20.51 -14.23
N PRO A 509 11.06 20.52 -14.44
CA PRO A 509 11.91 21.65 -14.07
C PRO A 509 11.57 22.91 -14.87
N CYS A 510 11.99 24.06 -14.35
CA CYS A 510 12.00 25.34 -15.08
C CYS A 510 13.21 25.36 -16.02
N CYS A 511 13.05 25.77 -17.27
CA CYS A 511 14.21 25.92 -18.16
C CYS A 511 15.15 27.00 -17.57
N SER A 512 16.45 26.75 -17.62
CA SER A 512 17.50 27.65 -17.12
C SER A 512 17.50 29.00 -17.85
N GLU A 513 17.15 29.00 -19.14
CA GLU A 513 17.06 30.20 -19.96
C GLU A 513 15.91 30.14 -20.97
N CYS A 514 15.69 31.24 -21.71
CA CYS A 514 14.71 31.23 -22.80
C CYS A 514 15.27 30.44 -23.96
N SER A 515 14.65 29.30 -24.28
CA SER A 515 15.04 28.41 -25.37
C SER A 515 13.91 28.23 -26.38
N THR A 516 14.15 27.41 -27.41
CA THR A 516 13.13 27.08 -28.41
C THR A 516 11.91 26.46 -27.72
N VAL A 517 10.72 27.01 -28.01
CA VAL A 517 9.45 26.40 -27.61
C VAL A 517 9.22 25.18 -28.50
N TYR A 518 9.37 23.98 -27.92
CA TYR A 518 9.13 22.71 -28.62
C TYR A 518 7.65 22.30 -28.61
N TYR A 519 6.90 22.76 -27.61
CA TYR A 519 5.49 22.43 -27.46
C TYR A 519 4.76 23.54 -26.70
N GLN A 520 3.50 23.77 -27.04
CA GLN A 520 2.63 24.72 -26.36
C GLN A 520 1.25 24.08 -26.16
N ASP A 521 0.74 24.13 -24.94
CA ASP A 521 -0.60 23.67 -24.60
C ASP A 521 -1.33 24.69 -23.73
N LYS A 522 -2.52 24.30 -23.23
CA LYS A 522 -3.28 25.14 -22.30
C LYS A 522 -2.52 25.47 -21.01
N ASN A 523 -1.46 24.71 -20.71
CA ASN A 523 -0.70 24.86 -19.49
C ASN A 523 0.48 25.83 -19.66
N GLY A 524 1.05 25.92 -20.86
CA GLY A 524 2.02 26.96 -21.22
C GLY A 524 2.97 26.52 -22.33
N GLU A 525 4.13 27.17 -22.38
CA GLU A 525 5.19 26.88 -23.35
C GLU A 525 6.25 25.97 -22.71
N TRP A 526 6.75 25.03 -23.50
CA TRP A 526 7.62 23.95 -23.05
C TRP A 526 8.90 23.92 -23.88
N GLY A 527 10.04 23.83 -23.19
CA GLY A 527 11.37 23.66 -23.76
C GLY A 527 11.93 22.26 -23.49
N ILE A 528 13.10 21.99 -24.06
CA ILE A 528 13.89 20.79 -23.76
C ILE A 528 15.31 21.24 -23.40
N GLU A 529 15.79 20.85 -22.22
CA GLU A 529 17.15 21.09 -21.74
C GLU A 529 17.78 19.76 -21.29
N ASN A 530 19.00 19.49 -21.75
CA ASN A 530 19.72 18.24 -21.46
C ASN A 530 18.95 16.95 -21.82
N GLY A 531 18.02 17.02 -22.78
CA GLY A 531 17.18 15.89 -23.19
C GLY A 531 15.90 15.73 -22.38
N ASP A 532 15.67 16.55 -21.35
CA ASP A 532 14.49 16.52 -20.49
C ASP A 532 13.55 17.70 -20.77
N TRP A 533 12.25 17.47 -20.57
CA TRP A 533 11.22 18.51 -20.69
C TRP A 533 11.31 19.53 -19.55
N CYS A 534 11.22 20.82 -19.89
CA CYS A 534 11.18 21.91 -18.93
C CYS A 534 10.07 22.93 -19.27
N GLY A 535 9.51 23.58 -18.25
CA GLY A 535 8.56 24.68 -18.44
C GLY A 535 9.29 25.98 -18.79
N MET A 536 8.77 26.73 -19.76
CA MET A 536 9.40 27.98 -20.19
C MET A 536 9.24 29.09 -19.12
N PRO A 537 10.31 29.85 -18.80
CA PRO A 537 10.24 30.96 -17.85
C PRO A 537 9.24 32.05 -18.28
N TYR A 538 8.54 32.67 -17.34
CA TYR A 538 7.59 33.76 -17.67
C TYR A 538 8.27 34.96 -18.35
N LYS A 539 9.56 35.19 -18.05
CA LYS A 539 10.38 36.22 -18.72
C LYS A 539 10.51 36.01 -20.24
N CYS A 540 10.16 34.82 -20.74
CA CYS A 540 10.26 34.45 -22.15
C CYS A 540 8.98 34.71 -22.94
N LYS A 541 7.85 35.04 -22.28
CA LYS A 541 6.52 35.20 -22.91
C LYS A 541 6.38 36.36 -23.92
N ASN A 542 7.46 37.05 -24.32
CA ASN A 542 7.43 38.18 -25.26
C ASN A 542 8.76 38.36 -26.02
N LYS A 543 9.39 37.29 -26.52
CA LYS A 543 10.53 37.42 -27.43
C LYS A 543 10.32 36.68 -28.75
#